data_AF-A0A8H7XRF4-F1
#
_entry.id   AF-A0A8H7XRF4-F1
#
_cell.length_a   1.000
_cell.length_b   1.000
_cell.length_c   1.000
_cell.angle_alpha   90.00
_cell.angle_beta   90.00
_cell.angle_gamma   90.00
#
_symmetry.space_group_name_H-M   'P 1'
#
loop_
_entity.id
_entity.type
_entity.pdbx_description
1 polymer ?
#
loop_
_entity_poly.entity_id
_entity_poly.type
_entity_poly.pdbx_seq_one_letter_code
_entity_poly.pdbx_strand_id
1 'polypeptide(L)'
;MLALSDSPRLFYDIFRRLVDTLPSGGEEILHFLSHIPTPGAVTAVIVTWLVLVRACRWRRYNAIHRKYEDKWDNGRGEITPEEAQEIVNVSFMYEMPLLLNYAVAFALFKTYGIPSISSLLVSTKQLKENVSRRYADTELMIATFFGCPISGFSDPSFHPDPSVPADDPRAMIAVARMNYLHSLHRIANEDYLYTLSLFVLTPSLWASRWGWRSASPLEQHAYYIFWYEIGKRMGIKDIPDSLQGLIEWSEDYEERNMIPSDSNHELAEYTLDELLLKSSGYRIEEMGPPRFENAGHEEVMRRAAQLQGRPVKGPWSLEGRK
;
A
#
# COMPACT_ATOMS: atom_id res chain seq x y z
N MET A 1 -11.21 2.68 -37.77
CA MET A 1 -12.54 3.32 -37.77
C MET A 1 -13.57 2.24 -37.40
N LEU A 2 -13.72 1.97 -36.10
CA LEU A 2 -14.65 0.96 -35.57
C LEU A 2 -15.93 1.69 -35.14
N ALA A 3 -17.05 1.34 -35.75
CA ALA A 3 -18.34 1.94 -35.48
C ALA A 3 -18.86 1.52 -34.10
N LEU A 4 -18.87 2.47 -33.16
CA LEU A 4 -19.57 2.38 -31.87
C LEU A 4 -21.07 2.76 -32.04
N SER A 5 -21.80 2.11 -32.95
CA SER A 5 -23.19 2.52 -33.26
C SER A 5 -24.30 1.84 -32.45
N ASP A 6 -23.99 0.91 -31.55
CA ASP A 6 -25.01 0.17 -30.77
C ASP A 6 -25.03 0.48 -29.26
N SER A 7 -24.25 1.46 -28.81
CA SER A 7 -24.15 1.84 -27.38
C SER A 7 -25.45 2.26 -26.68
N PRO A 8 -26.42 2.97 -27.33
CA PRO A 8 -27.61 3.44 -26.62
C PRO A 8 -28.59 2.32 -26.23
N ARG A 9 -28.70 1.27 -27.05
CA ARG A 9 -29.64 0.16 -26.83
C ARG A 9 -29.19 -0.72 -25.67
N LEU A 10 -27.88 -0.97 -25.57
CA LEU A 10 -27.32 -1.76 -24.49
C LEU A 10 -27.54 -1.11 -23.11
N PHE A 11 -27.38 0.22 -23.02
CA PHE A 11 -27.62 0.96 -21.78
C PHE A 11 -29.11 0.92 -21.40
N TYR A 12 -30.00 1.10 -22.37
CA TYR A 12 -31.44 1.01 -22.16
C TYR A 12 -31.89 -0.38 -21.70
N ASP A 13 -31.34 -1.44 -22.30
CA ASP A 13 -31.69 -2.84 -21.96
C ASP A 13 -31.17 -3.25 -20.58
N ILE A 14 -29.95 -2.83 -20.20
CA ILE A 14 -29.40 -3.06 -18.85
C ILE A 14 -30.21 -2.30 -17.81
N PHE A 15 -30.53 -1.03 -18.09
CA PHE A 15 -31.33 -0.20 -17.21
C PHE A 15 -32.73 -0.78 -17.00
N ARG A 16 -33.39 -1.21 -18.08
CA ARG A 16 -34.71 -1.86 -18.02
C ARG A 16 -34.70 -3.12 -17.17
N ARG A 17 -33.72 -4.01 -17.36
CA ARG A 17 -33.59 -5.23 -16.55
C ARG A 17 -33.35 -4.97 -15.07
N LEU A 18 -32.61 -3.92 -14.73
CA LEU A 18 -32.42 -3.49 -13.33
C LEU A 18 -33.75 -3.00 -12.72
N VAL A 19 -34.52 -2.23 -13.47
CA VAL A 19 -35.80 -1.69 -12.99
C VAL A 19 -36.88 -2.78 -12.88
N ASP A 20 -36.89 -3.78 -13.76
CA ASP A 20 -37.81 -4.92 -13.69
C ASP A 20 -37.59 -5.81 -12.45
N THR A 21 -36.48 -5.62 -11.71
CA THR A 21 -36.22 -6.31 -10.42
C THR A 21 -36.74 -5.56 -9.19
N LEU A 22 -37.28 -4.34 -9.36
CA LEU A 22 -37.87 -3.57 -8.27
C LEU A 22 -39.34 -4.00 -8.05
N PRO A 23 -39.78 -4.20 -6.80
CA PRO A 23 -41.18 -4.55 -6.50
C PRO A 23 -42.13 -3.42 -6.92
N SER A 24 -43.41 -3.77 -7.12
CA SER A 24 -44.48 -2.95 -7.72
C SER A 24 -44.37 -1.44 -7.38
N GLY A 25 -44.15 -0.64 -8.43
CA GLY A 25 -43.80 0.79 -8.38
C GLY A 25 -42.83 1.21 -9.49
N GLY A 26 -42.22 0.24 -10.18
CA GLY A 26 -41.25 0.46 -11.27
C GLY A 26 -41.81 1.22 -12.48
N GLU A 27 -43.08 1.03 -12.87
CA GLU A 27 -43.65 1.69 -14.05
C GLU A 27 -43.82 3.22 -13.87
N GLU A 28 -44.21 3.68 -12.67
CA GLU A 28 -44.30 5.11 -12.37
C GLU A 28 -42.91 5.77 -12.35
N ILE A 29 -41.90 5.07 -11.84
CA ILE A 29 -40.51 5.52 -11.85
C ILE A 29 -39.98 5.60 -13.29
N LEU A 30 -40.26 4.60 -14.13
CA LEU A 30 -39.87 4.61 -15.54
C LEU A 30 -40.54 5.73 -16.31
N HIS A 31 -41.83 5.97 -16.06
CA HIS A 31 -42.55 7.09 -16.67
C HIS A 31 -41.97 8.43 -16.22
N PHE A 32 -41.65 8.62 -14.95
CA PHE A 32 -41.00 9.84 -14.47
C PHE A 32 -39.62 10.05 -15.09
N LEU A 33 -38.79 9.01 -15.13
CA LEU A 33 -37.42 9.06 -15.66
C LEU A 33 -37.37 9.30 -17.18
N SER A 34 -38.37 8.83 -17.94
CA SER A 34 -38.44 9.05 -19.39
C SER A 34 -38.73 10.51 -19.77
N HIS A 35 -39.22 11.33 -18.84
CA HIS A 35 -39.48 12.76 -19.03
C HIS A 35 -38.31 13.66 -18.61
N ILE A 36 -37.24 13.11 -18.03
CA ILE A 36 -36.06 13.88 -17.66
C ILE A 36 -35.23 14.15 -18.93
N PRO A 37 -34.97 15.42 -19.29
CA PRO A 37 -34.07 15.73 -20.39
C PRO A 37 -32.68 15.10 -20.17
N THR A 38 -32.03 14.58 -21.21
CA THR A 38 -30.71 13.93 -21.09
C THR A 38 -29.69 14.73 -20.27
N PRO A 39 -29.56 16.07 -20.41
CA PRO A 39 -28.69 16.86 -19.54
C PRO A 39 -29.05 16.75 -18.05
N GLY A 40 -30.34 16.77 -17.72
CA GLY A 40 -30.83 16.61 -16.34
C GLY A 40 -30.52 15.23 -15.76
N ALA A 41 -30.65 14.17 -16.56
CA ALA A 41 -30.30 12.81 -16.14
C ALA A 41 -28.79 12.68 -15.88
N VAL A 42 -27.95 13.22 -16.77
CA VAL A 42 -26.48 13.24 -16.59
C VAL A 42 -26.09 14.02 -15.33
N THR A 43 -26.67 15.21 -15.13
CA THR A 43 -26.44 16.00 -13.91
C THR A 43 -26.85 15.24 -12.65
N ALA A 44 -28.01 14.59 -12.65
CA ALA A 44 -28.48 13.81 -11.51
C ALA A 44 -27.54 12.65 -11.17
N VAL A 45 -27.03 11.94 -12.19
CA VAL A 45 -26.03 10.88 -12.01
C VAL A 45 -24.73 11.42 -11.42
N ILE A 46 -24.20 12.52 -11.95
CA ILE A 46 -22.97 13.14 -11.46
C ILE A 46 -23.14 13.61 -10.01
N VAL A 47 -24.22 14.32 -9.69
CA VAL A 47 -24.49 14.82 -8.34
C VAL A 47 -24.66 13.66 -7.37
N THR A 48 -25.43 12.64 -7.73
CA THR A 48 -25.63 11.44 -6.90
C THR A 48 -24.29 10.75 -6.66
N TRP A 49 -23.48 10.56 -7.70
CA TRP A 49 -22.16 9.98 -7.59
C TRP A 49 -21.24 10.81 -6.67
N LEU A 50 -21.22 12.14 -6.81
CA LEU A 50 -20.42 13.03 -5.94
C LEU A 50 -20.87 12.96 -4.48
N VAL A 51 -22.17 12.91 -4.20
CA VAL A 51 -22.72 12.77 -2.84
C VAL A 51 -22.34 11.41 -2.26
N LEU A 52 -22.51 10.33 -3.02
CA LEU A 52 -22.13 8.98 -2.58
C LEU A 52 -20.64 8.88 -2.32
N VAL A 53 -19.80 9.42 -3.21
CA VAL A 53 -18.34 9.49 -3.02
C VAL A 53 -18.02 10.28 -1.75
N ARG A 54 -18.61 11.47 -1.55
CA ARG A 54 -18.36 12.30 -0.36
C ARG A 54 -18.79 11.61 0.93
N ALA A 55 -19.94 10.92 0.94
CA ALA A 55 -20.46 10.24 2.12
C ALA A 55 -19.67 8.96 2.45
N CYS A 56 -19.42 8.11 1.45
CA CYS A 56 -18.76 6.82 1.64
C CYS A 56 -17.26 6.97 1.92
N ARG A 57 -16.59 7.95 1.30
CA ARG A 57 -15.14 8.15 1.43
C ARG A 57 -14.72 8.57 2.83
N TRP A 58 -15.57 9.32 3.54
CA TRP A 58 -15.29 9.79 4.90
C TRP A 58 -15.87 8.89 5.99
N ARG A 59 -16.56 7.81 5.62
CA ARG A 59 -17.26 6.94 6.58
C ARG A 59 -16.31 6.30 7.58
N ARG A 60 -15.14 5.83 7.13
CA ARG A 60 -14.15 5.17 7.99
C ARG A 60 -13.37 6.17 8.82
N TYR A 61 -12.85 7.23 8.20
CA TYR A 61 -12.29 8.38 8.91
C TYR A 61 -13.19 8.86 10.06
N ASN A 62 -14.47 9.15 9.79
CA ASN A 62 -15.39 9.64 10.83
C ASN A 62 -15.67 8.59 11.91
N ALA A 63 -15.71 7.30 11.56
CA ALA A 63 -15.93 6.23 12.53
C ALA A 63 -14.73 6.08 13.48
N ILE A 64 -13.50 6.10 12.96
CA ILE A 64 -12.29 5.93 13.77
C ILE A 64 -12.05 7.17 14.66
N HIS A 65 -12.30 8.38 14.15
CA HIS A 65 -12.19 9.61 14.95
C HIS A 65 -13.23 9.66 16.06
N ARG A 66 -14.50 9.35 15.78
CA ARG A 66 -15.52 9.25 16.85
C ARG A 66 -15.18 8.25 17.95
N LYS A 67 -14.39 7.21 17.63
CA LYS A 67 -13.99 6.19 18.61
C LYS A 67 -12.83 6.67 19.49
N TYR A 68 -11.89 7.45 18.94
CA TYR A 68 -10.61 7.71 19.59
C TYR A 68 -10.28 9.18 19.85
N GLU A 69 -11.00 10.14 19.28
CA GLU A 69 -10.69 11.58 19.39
C GLU A 69 -10.81 12.08 20.83
N ASP A 70 -11.90 11.72 21.53
CA ASP A 70 -12.09 12.05 22.96
C ASP A 70 -11.06 11.37 23.86
N LYS A 71 -10.69 10.11 23.52
CA LYS A 71 -9.68 9.35 24.27
C LYS A 71 -8.28 9.91 24.07
N TRP A 72 -7.93 10.34 22.85
CA TRP A 72 -6.65 10.94 22.52
C TRP A 72 -6.47 12.33 23.15
N ASP A 73 -7.57 13.08 23.34
CA ASP A 73 -7.60 14.38 24.02
C ASP A 73 -6.48 15.33 23.56
N ASN A 74 -6.37 15.59 22.26
CA ASN A 74 -5.34 16.44 21.67
C ASN A 74 -3.90 16.05 22.07
N GLY A 75 -3.63 14.75 22.22
CA GLY A 75 -2.32 14.22 22.59
C GLY A 75 -2.05 14.15 24.09
N ARG A 76 -3.02 14.51 24.93
CA ARG A 76 -2.91 14.37 26.39
C ARG A 76 -3.36 13.01 26.90
N GLY A 77 -4.22 12.33 26.15
CA GLY A 77 -4.72 11.01 26.49
C GLY A 77 -3.84 9.89 25.96
N GLU A 78 -4.06 8.68 26.49
CA GLU A 78 -3.27 7.50 26.15
C GLU A 78 -3.95 6.69 25.04
N ILE A 79 -3.23 6.47 23.94
CA ILE A 79 -3.62 5.55 22.86
C ILE A 79 -2.65 4.37 22.92
N THR A 80 -3.16 3.15 23.06
CA THR A 80 -2.29 1.97 23.13
C THR A 80 -1.70 1.65 21.75
N PRO A 81 -0.61 0.88 21.66
CA PRO A 81 -0.08 0.44 20.37
C PRO A 81 -1.11 -0.29 19.50
N GLU A 82 -2.00 -1.08 20.10
CA GLU A 82 -3.06 -1.82 19.40
C GLU A 82 -4.13 -0.88 18.83
N GLU A 83 -4.50 0.14 19.58
CA GLU A 83 -5.43 1.17 19.12
C GLU A 83 -4.78 2.04 18.03
N ALA A 84 -3.51 2.37 18.19
CA ALA A 84 -2.72 3.03 17.16
C ALA A 84 -2.67 2.20 15.88
N GLN A 85 -2.47 0.88 16.00
CA GLN A 85 -2.53 -0.06 14.86
C GLN A 85 -3.90 -0.02 14.16
N GLU A 86 -5.00 0.00 14.92
CA GLU A 86 -6.35 0.11 14.35
C GLU A 86 -6.52 1.43 13.59
N ILE A 87 -6.05 2.55 14.16
CA ILE A 87 -6.14 3.88 13.55
C ILE A 87 -5.36 3.93 12.22
N VAL A 88 -4.08 3.51 12.22
CA VAL A 88 -3.23 3.59 11.01
C VAL A 88 -3.71 2.64 9.91
N ASN A 89 -4.33 1.50 10.27
CA ASN A 89 -4.88 0.57 9.30
C ASN A 89 -6.05 1.16 8.51
N VAL A 90 -6.80 2.12 9.06
CA VAL A 90 -7.88 2.80 8.31
C VAL A 90 -7.31 3.55 7.11
N SER A 91 -6.32 4.41 7.31
CA SER A 91 -5.70 5.19 6.23
C SER A 91 -4.98 4.28 5.25
N PHE A 92 -4.20 3.31 5.76
CA PHE A 92 -3.32 2.47 4.96
C PHE A 92 -4.04 1.37 4.18
N MET A 93 -5.04 0.68 4.77
CA MET A 93 -5.66 -0.49 4.12
C MET A 93 -6.92 -0.13 3.32
N TYR A 94 -7.60 0.96 3.66
CA TYR A 94 -8.92 1.26 3.10
C TYR A 94 -9.03 2.58 2.36
N GLU A 95 -8.31 3.61 2.77
CA GLU A 95 -8.54 4.96 2.26
C GLU A 95 -7.56 5.40 1.18
N MET A 96 -6.27 5.14 1.38
CA MET A 96 -5.21 5.52 0.46
C MET A 96 -4.20 4.37 0.22
N PRO A 97 -4.63 3.12 0.01
CA PRO A 97 -3.71 1.98 0.01
C PRO A 97 -2.62 2.07 -1.04
N LEU A 98 -2.97 2.38 -2.29
CA LEU A 98 -1.96 2.50 -3.36
C LEU A 98 -0.94 3.61 -3.04
N LEU A 99 -1.42 4.77 -2.62
CA LEU A 99 -0.58 5.93 -2.34
C LEU A 99 0.36 5.67 -1.15
N LEU A 100 -0.16 5.13 -0.04
CA LEU A 100 0.63 4.93 1.17
C LEU A 100 1.59 3.74 1.04
N ASN A 101 1.27 2.73 0.24
CA ASN A 101 2.24 1.69 -0.12
C ASN A 101 3.42 2.29 -0.92
N TYR A 102 3.16 3.14 -1.92
CA TYR A 102 4.26 3.83 -2.62
C TYR A 102 5.02 4.80 -1.71
N ALA A 103 4.35 5.48 -0.78
CA ALA A 103 5.01 6.35 0.19
C ALA A 103 6.07 5.58 1.00
N VAL A 104 5.73 4.37 1.45
CA VAL A 104 6.66 3.50 2.18
C VAL A 104 7.80 2.98 1.28
N ALA A 105 7.51 2.62 0.03
CA ALA A 105 8.57 2.24 -0.91
C ALA A 105 9.57 3.37 -1.15
N PHE A 106 9.08 4.61 -1.27
CA PHE A 106 9.93 5.80 -1.39
C PHE A 106 10.64 6.17 -0.08
N ALA A 107 10.05 5.91 1.08
CA ALA A 107 10.72 6.03 2.37
C ALA A 107 12.00 5.17 2.40
N LEU A 108 11.92 3.92 1.94
CA LEU A 108 13.09 3.06 1.83
C LEU A 108 14.09 3.59 0.81
N PHE A 109 13.64 4.07 -0.35
CA PHE A 109 14.51 4.68 -1.36
C PHE A 109 15.27 5.90 -0.80
N LYS A 110 14.65 6.70 0.07
CA LYS A 110 15.29 7.86 0.71
C LYS A 110 16.47 7.47 1.61
N THR A 111 16.46 6.28 2.20
CA THR A 111 17.60 5.77 2.98
C THR A 111 18.86 5.59 2.14
N TYR A 112 18.72 5.42 0.82
CA TYR A 112 19.86 5.26 -0.07
C TYR A 112 20.69 6.53 -0.18
N GLY A 113 20.15 7.69 0.21
CA GLY A 113 20.90 8.94 0.29
C GLY A 113 21.82 9.06 1.50
N ILE A 114 21.86 8.05 2.40
CA ILE A 114 22.73 8.03 3.57
C ILE A 114 23.90 7.06 3.31
N PRO A 115 25.16 7.54 3.23
CA PRO A 115 26.31 6.69 2.87
C PRO A 115 26.55 5.47 3.75
N SER A 116 26.29 5.56 5.07
CA SER A 116 26.39 4.41 5.99
C SER A 116 25.42 3.29 5.62
N ILE A 117 24.18 3.66 5.31
CA ILE A 117 23.12 2.73 4.91
C ILE A 117 23.39 2.16 3.51
N SER A 118 23.64 3.03 2.52
CA SER A 118 23.84 2.59 1.14
C SER A 118 25.06 1.71 0.98
N SER A 119 26.19 2.04 1.63
CA SER A 119 27.41 1.23 1.59
C SER A 119 27.16 -0.16 2.18
N LEU A 120 26.42 -0.24 3.29
CA LEU A 120 26.04 -1.51 3.89
C LEU A 120 25.17 -2.32 2.92
N LEU A 121 24.12 -1.72 2.36
CA LEU A 121 23.20 -2.38 1.44
C LEU A 121 23.90 -2.89 0.17
N VAL A 122 24.78 -2.09 -0.43
CA VAL A 122 25.64 -2.51 -1.55
C VAL A 122 26.50 -3.71 -1.17
N SER A 123 27.12 -3.69 0.02
CA SER A 123 27.97 -4.80 0.49
C SER A 123 27.23 -6.13 0.64
N THR A 124 25.91 -6.11 0.89
CA THR A 124 25.10 -7.33 0.99
C THR A 124 24.87 -8.02 -0.36
N LYS A 125 25.02 -7.27 -1.47
CA LYS A 125 24.68 -7.68 -2.85
C LYS A 125 23.22 -8.07 -3.10
N GLN A 126 22.36 -8.05 -2.07
CA GLN A 126 20.99 -8.53 -2.18
C GLN A 126 20.15 -7.65 -3.11
N LEU A 127 20.36 -6.34 -3.08
CA LEU A 127 19.67 -5.41 -3.97
C LEU A 127 20.26 -5.37 -5.38
N LYS A 128 21.42 -5.99 -5.63
CA LYS A 128 21.96 -6.17 -6.98
C LYS A 128 21.47 -7.47 -7.62
N GLU A 129 21.61 -8.58 -6.89
CA GLU A 129 21.43 -9.93 -7.43
C GLU A 129 20.01 -10.46 -7.22
N ASN A 130 19.34 -10.02 -6.16
CA ASN A 130 18.08 -10.60 -5.68
C ASN A 130 17.00 -9.53 -5.41
N VAL A 131 17.04 -8.37 -6.10
CA VAL A 131 16.21 -7.20 -5.78
C VAL A 131 14.71 -7.49 -5.67
N SER A 132 14.11 -8.23 -6.61
CA SER A 132 12.67 -8.57 -6.56
C SER A 132 12.33 -9.37 -5.31
N ARG A 133 13.17 -10.36 -4.98
CA ARG A 133 13.01 -11.17 -3.78
C ARG A 133 13.22 -10.33 -2.53
N ARG A 134 14.26 -9.50 -2.49
CA ARG A 134 14.58 -8.64 -1.34
C ARG A 134 13.46 -7.64 -1.07
N TYR A 135 12.84 -7.10 -2.12
CA TYR A 135 11.67 -6.23 -2.05
C TYR A 135 10.46 -6.99 -1.50
N ALA A 136 10.10 -8.13 -2.10
CA ALA A 136 9.00 -8.96 -1.64
C ALA A 136 9.16 -9.45 -0.18
N ASP A 137 10.39 -9.84 0.21
CA ASP A 137 10.70 -10.25 1.59
C ASP A 137 10.51 -9.07 2.58
N THR A 138 10.82 -7.84 2.16
CA THR A 138 10.60 -6.63 2.97
C THR A 138 9.12 -6.33 3.12
N GLU A 139 8.40 -6.32 2.01
CA GLU A 139 6.96 -6.06 1.96
C GLU A 139 6.21 -7.07 2.81
N LEU A 140 6.52 -8.37 2.66
CA LEU A 140 5.89 -9.43 3.45
C LEU A 140 6.13 -9.22 4.95
N MET A 141 7.35 -8.88 5.36
CA MET A 141 7.66 -8.65 6.77
C MET A 141 6.84 -7.49 7.33
N ILE A 142 6.87 -6.35 6.64
CA ILE A 142 6.20 -5.11 7.07
C ILE A 142 4.69 -5.30 7.06
N ALA A 143 4.12 -5.83 5.96
CA ALA A 143 2.70 -6.10 5.87
C ALA A 143 2.22 -7.07 6.96
N THR A 144 3.06 -8.03 7.37
CA THR A 144 2.71 -8.97 8.43
C THR A 144 2.57 -8.28 9.78
N PHE A 145 3.58 -7.53 10.25
CA PHE A 145 3.46 -6.87 11.56
C PHE A 145 2.62 -5.59 11.54
N PHE A 146 2.29 -5.06 10.36
CA PHE A 146 1.34 -3.96 10.18
C PHE A 146 -0.11 -4.44 10.14
N GLY A 147 -0.38 -5.55 9.45
CA GLY A 147 -1.73 -6.09 9.23
C GLY A 147 -2.18 -7.16 10.23
N CYS A 148 -1.26 -7.90 10.87
CA CYS A 148 -1.59 -8.84 11.95
C CYS A 148 -1.47 -8.12 13.30
N PRO A 149 -2.24 -8.52 14.33
CA PRO A 149 -2.21 -7.88 15.64
C PRO A 149 -0.81 -7.85 16.24
N ILE A 150 -0.35 -6.67 16.67
CA ILE A 150 0.95 -6.55 17.33
C ILE A 150 0.96 -7.16 18.73
N SER A 151 -0.16 -7.15 19.45
CA SER A 151 -0.37 -7.98 20.64
C SER A 151 -1.18 -9.20 20.21
N GLY A 152 -0.72 -10.41 20.53
CA GLY A 152 -1.24 -11.69 20.04
C GLY A 152 -2.71 -11.96 20.39
N PHE A 153 -3.64 -11.23 19.79
CA PHE A 153 -5.08 -11.39 19.95
C PHE A 153 -5.75 -11.06 18.61
N SER A 154 -6.12 -12.09 17.85
CA SER A 154 -7.08 -11.97 16.76
C SER A 154 -7.78 -13.28 16.58
N ASP A 155 -9.11 -13.24 16.51
CA ASP A 155 -9.91 -14.42 16.20
C ASP A 155 -9.82 -14.74 14.69
N PRO A 156 -9.13 -15.82 14.28
CA PRO A 156 -9.01 -16.19 12.88
C PRO A 156 -10.30 -16.79 12.30
N SER A 157 -11.33 -17.04 13.13
CA SER A 157 -12.62 -17.57 12.70
C SER A 157 -13.56 -16.48 12.13
N PHE A 158 -13.16 -15.20 12.21
CA PHE A 158 -14.02 -14.05 11.90
C PHE A 158 -15.33 -14.01 12.73
N HIS A 159 -15.40 -14.76 13.82
CA HIS A 159 -16.51 -14.78 14.78
C HIS A 159 -16.02 -14.36 16.17
N PRO A 160 -15.54 -13.11 16.34
CA PRO A 160 -14.83 -12.68 17.54
C PRO A 160 -15.65 -12.98 18.80
N ASP A 161 -15.17 -13.93 19.59
CA ASP A 161 -15.63 -14.17 20.96
C ASP A 161 -14.65 -13.50 21.93
N PRO A 162 -15.04 -12.39 22.58
CA PRO A 162 -14.19 -11.71 23.57
C PRO A 162 -13.77 -12.61 24.74
N SER A 163 -14.45 -13.75 24.95
CA SER A 163 -14.13 -14.73 25.99
C SER A 163 -13.10 -15.79 25.58
N VAL A 164 -12.71 -15.85 24.30
CA VAL A 164 -11.72 -16.81 23.77
C VAL A 164 -10.63 -16.07 22.99
N PRO A 165 -9.61 -15.51 23.68
CA PRO A 165 -8.49 -14.89 22.98
C PRO A 165 -7.73 -15.94 22.16
N ALA A 166 -7.71 -15.78 20.84
CA ALA A 166 -6.83 -16.56 19.97
C ALA A 166 -5.52 -15.79 19.78
N ASP A 167 -4.41 -16.41 20.20
CA ASP A 167 -3.07 -15.86 20.01
C ASP A 167 -2.70 -15.83 18.53
N ASP A 168 -2.33 -14.65 18.03
CA ASP A 168 -1.81 -14.46 16.69
C ASP A 168 -0.33 -14.07 16.75
N PRO A 169 0.59 -15.04 16.63
CA PRO A 169 2.02 -14.78 16.77
C PRO A 169 2.63 -14.16 15.51
N ARG A 170 1.87 -13.99 14.41
CA ARG A 170 2.44 -13.66 13.09
C ARG A 170 3.22 -12.35 13.09
N ALA A 171 2.68 -11.30 13.70
CA ALA A 171 3.37 -10.02 13.79
C ALA A 171 4.71 -10.17 14.54
N MET A 172 4.72 -10.93 15.64
CA MET A 172 5.92 -11.10 16.46
C MET A 172 6.96 -12.02 15.83
N ILE A 173 6.52 -13.06 15.10
CA ILE A 173 7.41 -13.87 14.28
C ILE A 173 8.07 -13.01 13.20
N ALA A 174 7.32 -12.10 12.57
CA ALA A 174 7.87 -11.18 11.58
C ALA A 174 8.91 -10.23 12.20
N VAL A 175 8.60 -9.58 13.31
CA VAL A 175 9.57 -8.71 14.01
C VAL A 175 10.81 -9.50 14.44
N ALA A 176 10.65 -10.70 15.02
CA ALA A 176 11.78 -11.55 15.40
C ALA A 176 12.63 -11.96 14.19
N ARG A 177 12.01 -12.27 13.04
CA ARG A 177 12.73 -12.59 11.80
C ARG A 177 13.48 -11.39 11.26
N MET A 178 12.89 -10.21 11.30
CA MET A 178 13.56 -8.95 10.93
C MET A 178 14.77 -8.69 11.81
N ASN A 179 14.63 -8.81 13.14
CA ASN A 179 15.74 -8.66 14.09
C ASN A 179 16.87 -9.66 13.82
N TYR A 180 16.53 -10.93 13.56
CA TYR A 180 17.52 -11.94 13.20
C TYR A 180 18.30 -11.54 11.94
N LEU A 181 17.61 -11.18 10.85
CA LEU A 181 18.26 -10.80 9.59
C LEU A 181 19.15 -9.57 9.77
N HIS A 182 18.67 -8.57 10.49
CA HIS A 182 19.42 -7.37 10.80
C HIS A 182 20.63 -7.63 11.71
N SER A 183 20.57 -8.61 12.62
CA SER A 183 21.69 -8.99 13.50
C SER A 183 22.90 -9.57 12.75
N LEU A 184 22.71 -10.01 11.50
CA LEU A 184 23.79 -10.51 10.64
C LEU A 184 24.69 -9.38 10.13
N HIS A 185 24.31 -8.13 10.39
CA HIS A 185 24.99 -6.93 9.92
C HIS A 185 25.29 -5.98 11.08
N ARG A 186 26.33 -5.16 10.93
CA ARG A 186 26.65 -4.09 11.88
C ARG A 186 25.95 -2.81 11.42
N ILE A 187 24.75 -2.56 11.95
CA ILE A 187 23.95 -1.36 11.65
C ILE A 187 24.06 -0.41 12.84
N ALA A 188 24.33 0.88 12.57
CA ALA A 188 24.36 1.89 13.62
C ALA A 188 22.95 2.14 14.16
N ASN A 189 22.83 2.48 15.45
CA ASN A 189 21.52 2.75 16.05
C ASN A 189 20.79 3.93 15.35
N GLU A 190 21.54 4.96 14.98
CA GLU A 190 21.00 6.12 14.26
C GLU A 190 20.47 5.77 12.86
N ASP A 191 21.10 4.82 12.15
CA ASP A 191 20.59 4.33 10.86
C ASP A 191 19.26 3.57 11.03
N TYR A 192 19.11 2.79 12.12
CA TYR A 192 17.82 2.18 12.46
C TYR A 192 16.77 3.23 12.77
N LEU A 193 17.09 4.21 13.62
CA LEU A 193 16.17 5.25 14.06
C LEU A 193 15.76 6.15 12.89
N TYR A 194 16.67 6.45 11.97
CA TYR A 194 16.35 7.16 10.74
C TYR A 194 15.43 6.36 9.84
N THR A 195 15.73 5.08 9.62
CA THR A 195 14.82 4.23 8.83
C THR A 195 13.43 4.16 9.46
N LEU A 196 13.35 4.05 10.79
CA LEU A 196 12.10 4.06 11.55
C LEU A 196 11.33 5.39 11.40
N SER A 197 12.02 6.53 11.50
CA SER A 197 11.38 7.85 11.37
C SER A 197 10.70 8.00 10.00
N LEU A 198 11.31 7.48 8.94
CA LEU A 198 10.73 7.54 7.60
C LEU A 198 9.42 6.74 7.50
N PHE A 199 9.28 5.61 8.20
CA PHE A 199 8.01 4.87 8.27
C PHE A 199 6.91 5.61 9.03
N VAL A 200 7.28 6.45 10.01
CA VAL A 200 6.33 7.31 10.74
C VAL A 200 5.90 8.50 9.88
N LEU A 201 6.86 9.21 9.29
CA LEU A 201 6.65 10.55 8.75
C LEU A 201 6.20 10.54 7.28
N THR A 202 6.77 9.64 6.47
CA THR A 202 6.56 9.64 5.02
C THR A 202 5.09 9.41 4.61
N PRO A 203 4.31 8.49 5.24
CA PRO A 203 2.90 8.30 4.89
C PRO A 203 2.07 9.57 5.04
N SER A 204 2.24 10.31 6.14
CA SER A 204 1.52 11.57 6.38
C SER A 204 1.90 12.65 5.37
N LEU A 205 3.20 12.79 5.09
CA LEU A 205 3.71 13.74 4.09
C LEU A 205 3.12 13.46 2.70
N TRP A 206 3.08 12.19 2.29
CA TRP A 206 2.53 11.78 1.01
C TRP A 206 1.02 11.97 0.93
N ALA A 207 0.29 11.62 1.99
CA ALA A 207 -1.14 11.89 2.09
C ALA A 207 -1.45 13.38 1.93
N SER A 208 -0.69 14.26 2.58
CA SER A 208 -0.92 15.70 2.48
C SER A 208 -0.60 16.28 1.11
N ARG A 209 0.36 15.70 0.38
CA ARG A 209 0.82 16.24 -0.91
C ARG A 209 0.08 15.67 -2.12
N TRP A 210 -0.30 14.39 -2.07
CA TRP A 210 -0.88 13.68 -3.20
C TRP A 210 -2.14 12.89 -2.85
N GLY A 211 -2.46 12.78 -1.56
CA GLY A 211 -3.69 12.14 -1.10
C GLY A 211 -4.91 12.99 -1.38
N TRP A 212 -6.07 12.36 -1.30
CA TRP A 212 -7.35 13.08 -1.37
C TRP A 212 -7.68 13.82 -0.05
N ARG A 213 -6.90 13.56 1.01
CA ARG A 213 -6.89 14.28 2.30
C ARG A 213 -5.53 14.13 2.97
N SER A 214 -5.20 15.08 3.85
CA SER A 214 -4.09 14.95 4.81
C SER A 214 -4.45 14.00 5.96
N ALA A 215 -3.44 13.45 6.63
CA ALA A 215 -3.62 12.75 7.90
C ALA A 215 -3.94 13.75 9.02
N SER A 216 -4.91 13.42 9.87
CA SER A 216 -5.24 14.24 11.04
C SER A 216 -4.12 14.17 12.10
N PRO A 217 -4.09 15.09 13.08
CA PRO A 217 -3.14 14.99 14.20
C PRO A 217 -3.24 13.68 14.98
N LEU A 218 -4.45 13.14 15.17
CA LEU A 218 -4.67 11.82 15.78
C LEU A 218 -3.99 10.72 14.97
N GLU A 219 -4.18 10.71 13.64
CA GLU A 219 -3.60 9.69 12.77
C GLU A 219 -2.07 9.78 12.74
N GLN A 220 -1.51 10.99 12.68
CA GLN A 220 -0.07 11.20 12.73
C GLN A 220 0.53 10.71 14.06
N HIS A 221 -0.15 10.99 15.17
CA HIS A 221 0.27 10.50 16.48
C HIS A 221 0.16 8.97 16.58
N ALA A 222 -0.88 8.36 16.00
CA ALA A 222 -1.04 6.91 15.94
C ALA A 222 0.09 6.24 15.11
N TYR A 223 0.49 6.83 13.97
CA TYR A 223 1.68 6.36 13.23
C TYR A 223 2.93 6.36 14.11
N TYR A 224 3.14 7.44 14.87
CA TYR A 224 4.25 7.51 15.81
C TYR A 224 4.18 6.42 16.88
N ILE A 225 3.05 6.26 17.58
CA ILE A 225 2.91 5.26 18.66
C ILE A 225 3.13 3.84 18.13
N PHE A 226 2.52 3.51 16.99
CA PHE A 226 2.64 2.18 16.38
C PHE A 226 4.10 1.83 16.07
N TRP A 227 4.80 2.72 15.35
CA TRP A 227 6.19 2.47 14.98
C TRP A 227 7.16 2.63 16.14
N TYR A 228 6.87 3.47 17.12
CA TYR A 228 7.64 3.55 18.36
C TYR A 228 7.66 2.19 19.07
N GLU A 229 6.50 1.51 19.15
CA GLU A 229 6.41 0.17 19.72
C GLU A 229 7.16 -0.88 18.87
N ILE A 230 7.07 -0.82 17.53
CA ILE A 230 7.88 -1.67 16.66
C ILE A 230 9.39 -1.41 16.87
N GLY A 231 9.81 -0.15 16.96
CA GLY A 231 11.19 0.24 17.19
C GLY A 231 11.73 -0.29 18.51
N LYS A 232 10.94 -0.23 19.58
CA LYS A 232 11.27 -0.86 20.87
C LYS A 232 11.45 -2.37 20.73
N ARG A 233 10.55 -3.06 20.04
CA ARG A 233 10.65 -4.52 19.80
C ARG A 233 11.81 -4.90 18.89
N MET A 234 12.31 -3.95 18.08
CA MET A 234 13.53 -4.09 17.30
C MET A 234 14.80 -3.76 18.09
N GLY A 235 14.67 -3.27 19.33
CA GLY A 235 15.81 -2.88 20.17
C GLY A 235 16.45 -1.55 19.77
N ILE A 236 15.75 -0.71 19.02
CA ILE A 236 16.20 0.64 18.66
C ILE A 236 16.19 1.50 19.93
N LYS A 237 17.31 2.20 20.16
CA LYS A 237 17.52 3.05 21.33
C LYS A 237 17.31 4.51 20.98
N ASP A 238 17.08 5.33 22.02
CA ASP A 238 17.04 6.78 21.92
C ASP A 238 15.99 7.31 20.93
N ILE A 239 14.87 6.59 20.78
CA ILE A 239 13.72 7.07 20.00
C ILE A 239 13.11 8.26 20.76
N PRO A 240 13.01 9.46 20.16
CA PRO A 240 12.45 10.63 20.83
C PRO A 240 11.05 10.37 21.38
N ASP A 241 10.74 10.89 22.57
CA ASP A 241 9.50 10.60 23.30
C ASP A 241 8.25 11.32 22.75
N SER A 242 8.39 12.05 21.63
CA SER A 242 7.26 12.70 20.96
C SER A 242 7.43 12.69 19.44
N LEU A 243 6.30 12.74 18.72
CA LEU A 243 6.29 12.90 17.27
C LEU A 243 7.09 14.14 16.83
N GLN A 244 6.94 15.27 17.54
CA GLN A 244 7.68 16.49 17.22
C GLN A 244 9.20 16.31 17.39
N GLY A 245 9.62 15.66 18.48
CA GLY A 245 11.04 15.34 18.69
C GLY A 245 11.60 14.38 17.63
N LEU A 246 10.79 13.43 17.14
CA LEU A 246 11.18 12.53 16.05
C LEU A 246 11.34 13.28 14.71
N ILE A 247 10.48 14.26 14.43
CA ILE A 247 10.60 15.14 13.25
C ILE A 247 11.93 15.90 13.30
N GLU A 248 12.17 16.63 14.39
CA GLU A 248 13.39 17.45 14.57
C GLU A 248 14.65 16.59 14.50
N TRP A 249 14.64 15.42 15.15
CA TRP A 249 15.75 14.48 15.10
C TRP A 249 16.01 13.96 13.68
N SER A 250 14.95 13.65 12.92
CA SER A 250 15.07 13.16 11.54
C SER A 250 15.63 14.22 10.60
N GLU A 251 15.21 15.48 10.77
CA GLU A 251 15.71 16.61 9.98
C GLU A 251 17.19 16.88 10.23
N ASP A 252 17.61 16.93 11.50
CA ASP A 252 19.03 17.04 11.88
C ASP A 252 19.87 15.86 11.37
N TYR A 253 19.34 14.64 11.45
CA TYR A 253 20.01 13.46 10.91
C TYR A 253 20.25 13.57 9.40
N GLU A 254 19.25 14.02 8.64
CA GLU A 254 19.35 14.23 7.21
C GLU A 254 20.35 15.34 6.86
N GLU A 255 20.31 16.48 7.57
CA GLU A 255 21.25 17.59 7.34
C GLU A 255 22.72 17.16 7.51
N ARG A 256 22.99 16.30 8.51
CA ARG A 256 24.35 15.82 8.79
C ARG A 256 24.81 14.69 7.87
N ASN A 257 23.92 13.79 7.46
CA ASN A 257 24.31 12.51 6.87
C ASN A 257 23.87 12.31 5.41
N MET A 258 22.91 13.08 4.89
CA MET A 258 22.42 12.92 3.52
C MET A 258 23.34 13.62 2.52
N ILE A 259 24.45 12.98 2.21
CA ILE A 259 25.48 13.49 1.29
C ILE A 259 25.70 12.55 0.10
N PRO A 260 26.07 13.06 -1.08
CA PRO A 260 26.36 12.21 -2.24
C PRO A 260 27.50 11.23 -2.01
N SER A 261 27.33 10.00 -2.49
CA SER A 261 28.29 8.89 -2.46
C SER A 261 28.03 7.96 -3.65
N ASP A 262 29.09 7.34 -4.17
CA ASP A 262 29.01 6.33 -5.23
C ASP A 262 28.06 5.18 -4.85
N SER A 263 28.06 4.80 -3.57
CA SER A 263 27.16 3.76 -3.05
C SER A 263 25.68 4.16 -3.10
N ASN A 264 25.36 5.45 -2.96
CA ASN A 264 23.97 5.93 -3.11
C ASN A 264 23.51 5.74 -4.56
N HIS A 265 24.37 6.14 -5.51
CA HIS A 265 24.09 6.07 -6.93
C HIS A 265 23.93 4.62 -7.40
N GLU A 266 24.91 3.76 -7.08
CA GLU A 266 24.89 2.33 -7.43
C GLU A 266 23.61 1.64 -6.92
N LEU A 267 23.23 1.90 -5.67
CA LEU A 267 22.05 1.29 -5.07
C LEU A 267 20.73 1.80 -5.67
N ALA A 268 20.68 3.09 -5.98
CA ALA A 268 19.53 3.70 -6.64
C ALA A 268 19.31 3.11 -8.03
N GLU A 269 20.37 2.91 -8.83
CA GLU A 269 20.27 2.27 -10.15
C GLU A 269 19.67 0.86 -10.06
N TYR A 270 20.16 0.02 -9.14
CA TYR A 270 19.63 -1.33 -8.98
C TYR A 270 18.14 -1.38 -8.65
N THR A 271 17.65 -0.39 -7.89
CA THR A 271 16.24 -0.32 -7.49
C THR A 271 15.37 0.31 -8.58
N LEU A 272 15.87 1.33 -9.28
CA LEU A 272 15.15 1.96 -10.39
C LEU A 272 14.93 0.97 -11.53
N ASP A 273 15.91 0.13 -11.87
CA ASP A 273 15.76 -0.93 -12.88
C ASP A 273 14.64 -1.93 -12.56
N GLU A 274 14.36 -2.16 -11.27
CA GLU A 274 13.24 -3.01 -10.83
C GLU A 274 11.89 -2.27 -10.90
N LEU A 275 11.87 -0.97 -10.61
CA LEU A 275 10.65 -0.15 -10.60
C LEU A 275 10.24 0.36 -11.98
N LEU A 276 11.17 0.41 -12.94
CA LEU A 276 10.90 0.83 -14.32
C LEU A 276 10.09 -0.23 -15.06
N LEU A 277 8.76 -0.14 -14.94
CA LEU A 277 7.82 -0.90 -15.74
C LEU A 277 7.80 -0.36 -17.17
N LYS A 278 8.05 -1.22 -18.16
CA LYS A 278 7.94 -0.85 -19.59
C LYS A 278 6.47 -0.50 -19.90
N SER A 279 6.19 0.76 -20.22
CA SER A 279 4.83 1.24 -20.53
C SER A 279 4.35 0.90 -21.94
N SER A 280 4.99 -0.03 -22.65
CA SER A 280 4.69 -0.31 -24.06
C SER A 280 3.45 -1.21 -24.26
N GLY A 281 2.41 -0.99 -23.46
CA GLY A 281 1.12 -1.68 -23.56
C GLY A 281 0.21 -1.39 -22.36
N TYR A 282 -1.10 -1.27 -22.60
CA TYR A 282 -2.12 -1.14 -21.55
C TYR A 282 -2.52 -2.48 -20.92
N ARG A 283 -1.74 -3.54 -21.15
CA ARG A 283 -2.04 -4.90 -20.69
C ARG A 283 -1.34 -5.13 -19.36
N ILE A 284 -2.13 -5.31 -18.31
CA ILE A 284 -1.64 -5.44 -16.93
C ILE A 284 -0.69 -6.66 -16.81
N GLU A 285 -0.95 -7.70 -17.58
CA GLU A 285 -0.13 -8.92 -17.66
C GLU A 285 1.23 -8.73 -18.37
N GLU A 286 1.45 -7.60 -19.03
CA GLU A 286 2.71 -7.23 -19.68
C GLU A 286 3.48 -6.16 -18.88
N MET A 287 2.95 -5.75 -17.72
CA MET A 287 3.64 -4.87 -16.79
C MET A 287 4.59 -5.69 -15.90
N GLY A 288 5.89 -5.45 -16.02
CA GLY A 288 6.91 -6.03 -15.16
C GLY A 288 8.31 -5.48 -15.46
N PRO A 289 9.33 -5.84 -14.66
CA PRO A 289 10.71 -5.48 -14.94
C PRO A 289 11.14 -6.01 -16.31
N PRO A 290 11.80 -5.20 -17.17
CA PRO A 290 12.16 -5.60 -18.54
C PRO A 290 12.97 -6.89 -18.61
N ARG A 291 13.80 -7.17 -17.60
CA ARG A 291 14.62 -8.39 -17.52
C ARG A 291 13.81 -9.69 -17.45
N PHE A 292 12.55 -9.63 -16.99
CA PHE A 292 11.67 -10.80 -16.90
C PHE A 292 10.71 -10.92 -18.08
N GLU A 293 10.72 -9.98 -19.04
CA GLU A 293 9.80 -9.94 -20.18
C GLU A 293 9.74 -11.27 -20.94
N ASN A 294 10.86 -12.00 -21.01
CA ASN A 294 10.96 -13.29 -21.72
C ASN A 294 11.20 -14.49 -20.80
N ALA A 295 11.20 -14.29 -19.48
CA ALA A 295 11.53 -15.34 -18.53
C ALA A 295 10.47 -16.45 -18.52
N GLY A 296 10.91 -17.71 -18.64
CA GLY A 296 10.03 -18.88 -18.59
C GLY A 296 9.13 -19.09 -19.82
N HIS A 297 9.16 -18.20 -20.81
CA HIS A 297 8.32 -18.31 -22.01
C HIS A 297 8.57 -19.59 -22.81
N GLU A 298 9.84 -19.95 -23.04
CA GLU A 298 10.18 -21.19 -23.76
C GLU A 298 9.65 -22.42 -23.02
N GLU A 299 9.78 -22.45 -21.70
CA GLU A 299 9.29 -23.54 -20.86
C GLU A 299 7.76 -23.61 -20.84
N VAL A 300 7.06 -22.47 -20.74
CA VAL A 300 5.60 -22.39 -20.84
C VAL A 300 5.13 -22.90 -22.20
N MET A 301 5.76 -22.47 -23.29
CA MET A 301 5.40 -22.90 -24.65
C MET A 301 5.70 -24.38 -24.87
N ARG A 302 6.81 -24.89 -24.33
CA ARG A 302 7.16 -26.31 -24.36
C ARG A 302 6.12 -27.15 -23.61
N ARG A 303 5.73 -26.75 -22.39
CA ARG A 303 4.69 -27.44 -21.59
C ARG A 303 3.32 -27.37 -22.28
N ALA A 304 2.95 -26.20 -22.81
CA ALA A 304 1.71 -26.03 -23.56
C ALA A 304 1.69 -26.94 -24.80
N ALA A 305 2.79 -27.04 -25.54
CA ALA A 305 2.89 -27.93 -26.69
C ALA A 305 2.79 -29.41 -26.30
N GLN A 306 3.36 -29.80 -25.15
CA GLN A 306 3.21 -31.15 -24.60
C GLN A 306 1.74 -31.45 -24.25
N LEU A 307 1.05 -30.52 -23.59
CA LEU A 307 -0.38 -30.66 -23.26
C LEU A 307 -1.25 -30.74 -24.52
N GLN A 308 -0.92 -29.98 -25.57
CA GLN A 308 -1.68 -29.96 -26.83
C GLN A 308 -1.32 -31.12 -27.77
N GLY A 309 -0.23 -31.85 -27.51
CA GLY A 309 0.31 -32.86 -28.42
C GLY A 309 0.88 -32.30 -29.73
N ARG A 310 1.09 -30.98 -29.82
CA ARG A 310 1.61 -30.30 -31.01
C ARG A 310 2.22 -28.93 -30.65
N PRO A 311 3.13 -28.37 -31.47
CA PRO A 311 3.68 -27.04 -31.24
C PRO A 311 2.59 -25.97 -31.17
N VAL A 312 2.75 -25.01 -30.25
CA VAL A 312 1.91 -23.82 -30.14
C VAL A 312 2.14 -22.93 -31.38
N LYS A 313 1.06 -22.52 -32.05
CA LYS A 313 1.10 -21.68 -33.27
C LYS A 313 0.30 -20.40 -33.09
N GLY A 314 0.56 -19.41 -33.95
CA GLY A 314 -0.19 -18.15 -34.04
C GLY A 314 0.39 -17.04 -33.16
N PRO A 315 -0.40 -16.00 -32.83
CA PRO A 315 0.07 -14.80 -32.11
C PRO A 315 0.68 -15.09 -30.73
N TRP A 316 0.40 -16.27 -30.17
CA TRP A 316 0.87 -16.71 -28.87
C TRP A 316 2.11 -17.60 -28.95
N SER A 317 2.63 -17.92 -30.14
CA SER A 317 3.87 -18.71 -30.27
C SER A 317 5.11 -17.83 -30.01
N LEU A 318 6.26 -18.48 -29.76
CA LEU A 318 7.55 -17.78 -29.65
C LEU A 318 7.91 -17.00 -30.91
N GLU A 319 7.42 -17.43 -32.08
CA GLU A 319 7.64 -16.74 -33.36
C GLU A 319 6.66 -15.59 -33.57
N GLY A 320 5.41 -15.72 -33.10
CA GLY A 320 4.35 -14.71 -33.30
C GLY A 320 4.50 -13.43 -32.47
N ARG A 321 5.45 -13.40 -31.53
CA ARG A 321 5.79 -12.24 -30.69
C ARG A 321 7.04 -11.47 -31.13
N LYS A 322 7.80 -11.98 -32.10
CA LYS A 322 8.96 -11.28 -32.69
C LYS A 322 8.51 -10.19 -33.66
#